data_AF-A0A2S5M699-F1
#
_entry.id   AF-A0A2S5M699-F1
#
_cell.length_a   1.000
_cell.length_b   1.000
_cell.length_c   1.000
_cell.angle_alpha   90.00
_cell.angle_beta   90.00
_cell.angle_gamma   90.00
#
_symmetry.space_group_name_H-M   'P 1'
#
loop_
_entity.id
_entity.type
_entity.pdbx_description
1 polymer ?
#
loop_
_entity_poly.entity_id
_entity_poly.type
_entity_poly.pdbx_seq_one_letter_code
_entity_poly.pdbx_strand_id
1 'polypeptide(L)'
;MRNRHMRALLSMMSALIAMSLMPDAANAAGSDGVSPFVYEFMVFVIAIFVGYFVVWSVTPALHTPLMSVTNAISSVIVVGALLAVGVSLAASGSILAKLFGFLALIMASINIFGGFLVTNRMLAMYKKKEPKKEEAK
;
A
#
# COMPACT_ATOMS: atom_id res chain seq x y z
N MET A 1 -29.28 -34.30 -19.76
CA MET A 1 -28.91 -33.12 -18.94
C MET A 1 -27.39 -32.86 -18.85
N ARG A 2 -26.53 -33.87 -18.99
CA ARG A 2 -25.05 -33.77 -18.89
C ARG A 2 -24.36 -32.74 -19.82
N ASN A 3 -24.97 -32.43 -20.97
CA ASN A 3 -24.35 -31.55 -21.98
C ASN A 3 -24.55 -30.04 -21.71
N ARG A 4 -25.48 -29.65 -20.83
CA ARG A 4 -25.69 -28.23 -20.48
C ARG A 4 -24.63 -27.73 -19.50
N HIS A 5 -24.27 -28.56 -18.51
CA HIS A 5 -23.21 -28.23 -17.55
C HIS A 5 -21.83 -28.19 -18.20
N MET A 6 -21.56 -29.11 -19.14
CA MET A 6 -20.27 -29.13 -19.85
C MET A 6 -20.11 -27.92 -20.78
N ARG A 7 -21.19 -27.48 -21.44
CA ARG A 7 -21.19 -26.23 -22.23
C ARG A 7 -21.08 -24.99 -21.37
N ALA A 8 -21.71 -24.97 -20.20
CA ALA A 8 -21.57 -23.87 -19.24
C ALA A 8 -20.14 -23.76 -18.70
N LEU A 9 -19.51 -24.89 -18.35
CA LEU A 9 -18.11 -24.92 -17.91
C LEU A 9 -17.15 -24.45 -19.00
N LEU A 10 -17.30 -24.92 -20.24
CA LEU A 10 -16.47 -24.43 -21.35
C LEU A 10 -16.66 -22.93 -21.60
N SER A 11 -17.89 -22.42 -21.51
CA SER A 11 -18.19 -20.99 -21.67
C SER A 11 -17.63 -20.14 -20.52
N MET A 12 -17.59 -20.67 -19.30
CA MET A 12 -17.02 -19.97 -18.14
C MET A 12 -15.49 -19.94 -18.22
N MET A 13 -14.88 -21.05 -18.64
CA MET A 13 -13.43 -21.12 -18.86
C MET A 13 -12.98 -20.23 -20.01
N SER A 14 -13.72 -20.16 -21.11
CA SER A 14 -13.41 -19.24 -22.22
C SER A 14 -13.59 -17.78 -21.82
N ALA A 15 -14.61 -17.45 -21.01
CA ALA A 15 -14.79 -16.10 -20.47
C ALA A 15 -13.65 -15.69 -19.51
N LEU A 16 -13.18 -16.62 -18.67
CA LEU A 16 -12.07 -16.37 -17.76
C LEU A 16 -10.75 -16.15 -18.51
N ILE A 17 -10.49 -16.96 -19.55
CA ILE A 17 -9.32 -16.82 -20.42
C ILE A 17 -9.41 -15.49 -21.21
N ALA A 18 -10.58 -15.14 -21.75
CA ALA A 18 -10.80 -13.88 -22.44
C ALA A 18 -10.57 -12.67 -21.52
N MET A 19 -11.00 -12.74 -20.25
CA MET A 19 -10.75 -11.69 -19.26
C MET A 19 -9.26 -11.55 -18.93
N SER A 20 -8.49 -12.65 -18.87
CA SER A 20 -7.03 -12.61 -18.65
C SER A 20 -6.22 -12.12 -19.86
N LEU A 21 -6.82 -12.11 -21.05
CA LEU A 21 -6.22 -11.62 -22.30
C LEU A 21 -6.69 -10.20 -22.65
N MET A 22 -7.62 -9.64 -21.89
CA MET A 22 -8.06 -8.27 -22.06
C MET A 22 -6.98 -7.34 -21.50
N PRO A 23 -6.46 -6.38 -22.30
CA PRO A 23 -5.51 -5.42 -21.79
C PRO A 23 -6.16 -4.63 -20.64
N ASP A 24 -5.49 -4.61 -19.50
CA ASP A 24 -5.87 -3.82 -18.32
C ASP A 24 -6.17 -2.39 -18.79
N ALA A 25 -7.42 -1.94 -18.67
CA ALA A 25 -7.83 -0.60 -19.05
C ALA A 25 -7.05 0.49 -18.30
N ALA A 26 -6.39 0.13 -17.19
CA ALA A 26 -5.42 0.96 -16.49
C ALA A 26 -4.21 1.36 -17.36
N ASN A 27 -3.83 0.56 -18.37
CA ASN A 27 -2.76 0.86 -19.32
C ASN A 27 -3.26 1.59 -20.58
N ALA A 28 -4.58 1.70 -20.79
CA ALA A 28 -5.16 2.35 -21.97
C ALA A 28 -5.09 3.89 -21.90
N ALA A 29 -4.68 4.47 -20.77
CA ALA A 29 -4.55 5.92 -20.60
C ALA A 29 -3.16 6.49 -20.96
N GLY A 30 -2.28 5.72 -21.61
CA GLY A 30 -0.90 6.16 -21.91
C GLY A 30 -0.37 5.63 -23.24
N SER A 31 -1.17 5.66 -24.29
CA SER A 31 -0.85 5.06 -25.60
C SER A 31 -0.40 6.06 -26.66
N ASP A 32 0.44 7.06 -26.34
CA ASP A 32 1.14 7.85 -27.36
C ASP A 32 2.56 8.24 -26.89
N GLY A 33 3.55 7.41 -27.24
CA GLY A 33 4.97 7.82 -27.35
C GLY A 33 5.79 8.04 -26.06
N VAL A 34 5.21 7.97 -24.86
CA VAL A 34 5.96 8.18 -23.62
C VAL A 34 6.51 6.87 -23.09
N SER A 35 7.82 6.79 -22.84
CA SER A 35 8.44 5.60 -22.26
C SER A 35 7.98 5.41 -20.80
N PRO A 36 7.80 4.16 -20.31
CA PRO A 36 7.38 3.90 -18.93
C PRO A 36 8.25 4.59 -17.88
N PHE A 37 9.56 4.64 -18.14
CA PHE A 37 10.51 5.36 -17.28
C PHE A 37 10.22 6.87 -17.22
N VAL A 38 9.94 7.53 -18.35
CA VAL A 38 9.61 8.96 -18.38
C VAL A 38 8.29 9.23 -17.65
N TYR A 39 7.32 8.32 -17.77
CA TYR A 39 6.07 8.39 -17.02
C TYR A 39 6.29 8.25 -15.50
N GLU A 40 7.00 7.21 -15.05
CA GLU A 40 7.33 7.01 -13.63
C GLU A 40 8.15 8.17 -13.06
N PHE A 41 9.08 8.71 -13.86
CA PHE A 41 9.89 9.86 -13.48
C PHE A 41 9.04 11.13 -13.35
N MET A 42 8.09 11.35 -14.26
CA MET A 42 7.15 12.47 -14.14
C MET A 42 6.30 12.36 -12.87
N VAL A 43 5.77 11.17 -12.57
CA VAL A 43 5.01 10.91 -11.34
C VAL A 43 5.89 11.14 -10.11
N PHE A 44 7.15 10.68 -10.14
CA PHE A 44 8.12 10.90 -9.07
C PHE A 44 8.38 12.39 -8.81
N VAL A 45 8.62 13.19 -9.86
CA VAL A 45 8.85 14.63 -9.72
C VAL A 45 7.61 15.34 -9.17
N ILE A 46 6.41 15.03 -9.69
CA ILE A 46 5.16 15.60 -9.18
C ILE A 46 4.92 15.20 -7.71
N ALA A 47 5.22 13.95 -7.33
CA ALA A 47 5.08 13.47 -5.96
C ALA A 47 6.00 14.21 -4.97
N ILE A 48 7.21 14.61 -5.39
CA ILE A 48 8.10 15.45 -4.57
C ILE A 48 7.47 16.81 -4.27
N PHE A 49 6.93 17.48 -5.30
CA PHE A 49 6.26 18.78 -5.11
C PHE A 49 5.07 18.65 -4.17
N VAL A 50 4.21 17.64 -4.37
CA VAL A 50 3.08 17.37 -3.49
C VAL A 50 3.56 17.11 -2.06
N GLY A 51 4.58 16.28 -1.87
CA GLY A 51 5.15 15.99 -0.55
C GLY A 51 5.67 17.24 0.17
N TYR A 52 6.36 18.13 -0.55
CA TYR A 52 6.84 19.40 -0.03
C TYR A 52 5.69 20.28 0.49
N PHE A 53 4.66 20.51 -0.32
CA PHE A 53 3.53 21.36 0.07
C PHE A 53 2.70 20.75 1.21
N VAL A 54 2.58 19.42 1.27
CA VAL A 54 1.87 18.71 2.34
C VAL A 54 2.58 18.88 3.69
N VAL A 55 3.92 18.74 3.73
CA VAL A 55 4.68 18.85 4.99
C VAL A 55 4.85 20.30 5.43
N TRP A 56 4.96 21.25 4.50
CA TRP A 56 5.19 22.66 4.85
C TRP A 56 3.95 23.34 5.44
N SER A 57 2.76 22.78 5.20
CA SER A 57 1.47 23.33 5.64
C SER A 57 1.03 22.86 7.04
N VAL A 58 1.94 22.34 7.88
CA VAL A 58 1.61 21.83 9.22
C VAL A 58 1.94 22.82 10.34
N THR A 59 1.12 22.84 11.39
CA THR A 59 1.37 23.70 12.56
C THR A 59 2.62 23.25 13.32
N PRO A 60 3.45 24.17 13.87
CA PRO A 60 4.73 23.81 14.51
C PRO A 60 4.65 22.78 15.65
N ALA A 61 3.55 22.76 16.40
CA ALA A 61 3.32 21.79 17.48
C ALA A 61 3.21 20.34 16.98
N LEU A 62 2.95 20.14 15.69
CA LEU A 62 2.75 18.83 15.08
C LEU A 62 4.00 18.28 14.40
N HIS A 63 5.14 18.98 14.36
CA HIS A 63 6.35 18.44 13.71
C HIS A 63 6.83 17.13 14.34
N THR A 64 6.74 16.98 15.67
CA THR A 64 7.13 15.74 16.35
C THR A 64 6.14 14.58 16.06
N PRO A 65 4.81 14.78 16.15
CA PRO A 65 3.85 13.79 15.63
C PRO A 65 4.03 13.47 14.14
N LEU A 66 4.30 14.48 13.31
CA LEU A 66 4.50 14.32 11.87
C LEU A 66 5.73 13.46 11.57
N MET A 67 6.83 13.65 12.33
CA MET A 67 8.02 12.80 12.22
C MET A 67 7.69 11.32 12.46
N SER A 68 6.82 11.02 13.46
CA SER A 68 6.35 9.66 13.72
C SER A 68 5.48 9.11 12.59
N VAL A 69 4.62 9.95 12.00
CA VAL A 69 3.78 9.57 10.85
C VAL A 69 4.65 9.27 9.63
N THR A 70 5.65 10.10 9.32
CA THR A 70 6.54 9.86 8.19
C THR A 70 7.36 8.59 8.37
N ASN A 71 7.70 8.22 9.62
CA ASN A 71 8.30 6.93 9.91
C ASN A 71 7.33 5.78 9.56
N ALA A 72 6.05 5.86 9.95
CA ALA A 72 5.04 4.87 9.58
C ALA A 72 4.85 4.77 8.05
N ILE A 73 4.75 5.91 7.36
CA ILE A 73 4.55 6.00 5.89
C ILE A 73 5.71 5.37 5.10
N SER A 74 6.94 5.45 5.62
CA SER A 74 8.11 4.80 5.00
C SER A 74 7.93 3.28 4.80
N SER A 75 6.96 2.69 5.50
CA SER A 75 6.60 1.27 5.40
C SER A 75 5.93 0.86 4.08
N VAL A 76 5.87 1.74 3.07
CA VAL A 76 5.46 1.38 1.69
C VAL A 76 6.25 0.18 1.13
N ILE A 77 7.44 -0.09 1.68
CA ILE A 77 8.24 -1.28 1.43
C ILE A 77 7.49 -2.61 1.62
N VAL A 78 6.37 -2.62 2.37
CA VAL A 78 5.51 -3.81 2.54
C VAL A 78 5.02 -4.36 1.21
N VAL A 79 4.77 -3.49 0.22
CA VAL A 79 4.36 -3.90 -1.13
C VAL A 79 5.47 -4.73 -1.79
N GLY A 80 6.72 -4.28 -1.69
CA GLY A 80 7.88 -5.02 -2.18
C GLY A 80 8.08 -6.35 -1.45
N ALA A 81 7.89 -6.38 -0.13
CA ALA A 81 7.98 -7.61 0.66
C ALA A 81 6.90 -8.64 0.27
N LEU A 82 5.66 -8.19 0.04
CA LEU A 82 4.57 -9.04 -0.44
C LEU A 82 4.85 -9.61 -1.83
N LEU A 83 5.41 -8.80 -2.74
CA LEU A 83 5.84 -9.28 -4.06
C LEU A 83 6.97 -10.32 -3.95
N ALA A 84 7.95 -10.09 -3.07
CA ALA A 84 9.07 -11.01 -2.86
C ALA A 84 8.61 -12.40 -2.35
N VAL A 85 7.65 -12.42 -1.41
CA VAL A 85 7.06 -13.67 -0.90
C VAL A 85 6.07 -14.29 -1.90
N GLY A 86 5.29 -13.46 -2.60
CA GLY A 86 4.26 -13.91 -3.55
C GLY A 86 4.84 -14.53 -4.82
N VAL A 87 5.85 -13.89 -5.43
CA VAL A 87 6.53 -14.40 -6.64
C VAL A 87 7.25 -15.73 -6.36
N SER A 88 7.81 -15.88 -5.16
CA SER A 88 8.47 -17.12 -4.76
C SER A 88 7.50 -18.26 -4.40
N LEU A 89 6.20 -17.99 -4.26
CA LEU A 89 5.16 -19.03 -4.12
C LEU A 89 4.79 -19.66 -5.48
N ALA A 90 4.88 -18.89 -6.58
CA ALA A 90 4.48 -19.29 -7.92
C ALA A 90 5.60 -19.94 -8.76
N ALA A 91 6.85 -19.55 -8.53
CA ALA A 91 8.02 -20.18 -9.13
C ALA A 91 8.77 -21.04 -8.10
N SER A 92 9.55 -22.01 -8.56
CA SER A 92 10.51 -22.80 -7.75
C SER A 92 11.64 -21.92 -7.20
N GLY A 93 11.29 -20.85 -6.48
CA GLY A 93 12.19 -19.84 -5.96
C GLY A 93 13.06 -20.40 -4.85
N SER A 94 14.32 -19.97 -4.84
CA SER A 94 15.30 -20.29 -3.80
C SER A 94 14.72 -20.04 -2.41
N ILE A 95 14.87 -21.01 -1.51
CA ILE A 95 14.43 -20.94 -0.10
C ILE A 95 14.93 -19.65 0.59
N LEU A 96 16.09 -19.15 0.17
CA LEU A 96 16.65 -17.89 0.66
C LEU A 96 15.76 -16.69 0.34
N ALA A 97 15.23 -16.59 -0.89
CA ALA A 97 14.34 -15.48 -1.27
C ALA A 97 13.05 -15.46 -0.45
N LYS A 98 12.51 -16.64 -0.13
CA LYS A 98 11.34 -16.79 0.76
C LYS A 98 11.65 -16.31 2.17
N LEU A 99 12.80 -16.72 2.71
CA LEU A 99 13.21 -16.35 4.06
C LEU A 99 13.42 -14.84 4.18
N PHE A 100 14.13 -14.23 3.22
CA PHE A 100 14.34 -12.78 3.19
C PHE A 100 13.04 -12.00 2.95
N GLY A 101 12.16 -12.47 2.06
CA GLY A 101 10.85 -11.85 1.86
C GLY A 101 9.97 -11.90 3.11
N PHE A 102 9.97 -13.04 3.81
CA PHE A 102 9.25 -13.19 5.07
C PHE A 102 9.81 -12.28 6.17
N LEU A 103 11.14 -12.20 6.30
CA LEU A 103 11.79 -11.31 7.27
C LEU A 103 11.52 -9.83 6.94
N ALA A 104 11.56 -9.46 5.66
CA ALA A 104 11.20 -8.13 5.20
C ALA A 104 9.74 -7.79 5.53
N LEU A 105 8.82 -8.75 5.40
CA LEU A 105 7.42 -8.56 5.74
C LEU A 105 7.21 -8.33 7.24
N ILE A 106 7.92 -9.07 8.09
CA ILE A 106 7.90 -8.87 9.56
C ILE A 106 8.43 -7.47 9.90
N MET A 107 9.59 -7.09 9.35
CA MET A 107 10.19 -5.78 9.59
C MET A 107 9.28 -4.63 9.14
N ALA A 108 8.68 -4.76 7.95
CA ALA A 108 7.71 -3.79 7.44
C ALA A 108 6.49 -3.68 8.37
N SER A 109 5.98 -4.81 8.86
CA SER A 109 4.83 -4.83 9.78
C SER A 109 5.13 -4.11 11.10
N ILE A 110 6.31 -4.31 11.68
CA ILE A 110 6.72 -3.61 12.92
C ILE A 110 6.76 -2.10 12.70
N ASN A 111 7.26 -1.64 11.56
CA ASN A 111 7.32 -0.21 11.24
C ASN A 111 5.91 0.40 11.05
N ILE A 112 5.00 -0.30 10.37
CA ILE A 112 3.58 0.09 10.25
C ILE A 112 2.95 0.23 11.64
N PHE A 113 2.88 -0.87 12.39
CA PHE A 113 2.14 -0.88 13.65
C PHE A 113 2.80 -0.01 14.73
N GLY A 114 4.14 -0.04 14.81
CA GLY A 114 4.89 0.78 15.74
C GLY A 114 4.75 2.27 15.44
N GLY A 115 4.89 2.66 14.19
CA GLY A 115 4.78 4.07 13.76
C GLY A 115 3.38 4.65 14.00
N PHE A 116 2.32 3.89 13.71
CA PHE A 116 0.95 4.35 13.95
C PHE A 116 0.57 4.36 15.44
N LEU A 117 1.03 3.40 16.25
CA LEU A 117 0.77 3.38 17.70
C LEU A 117 1.41 4.59 18.39
N VAL A 118 2.67 4.88 18.08
CA VAL A 118 3.39 6.03 18.66
C VAL A 118 2.72 7.34 18.25
N THR A 119 2.36 7.47 16.97
CA THR A 119 1.62 8.64 16.46
C THR A 119 0.31 8.83 17.22
N ASN A 120 -0.48 7.76 17.39
CA ASN A 120 -1.76 7.84 18.10
C ASN A 120 -1.58 8.30 19.55
N ARG A 121 -0.54 7.80 20.24
CA ARG A 121 -0.18 8.27 21.58
C ARG A 121 0.19 9.76 21.60
N MET A 122 0.93 10.21 20.58
CA MET A 122 1.33 11.62 20.43
C MET A 122 0.13 12.54 20.18
N LEU A 123 -0.79 12.15 19.30
CA LEU A 123 -1.98 12.92 18.97
C LEU A 123 -3.03 12.90 20.09
N ALA A 124 -3.10 11.81 20.88
CA ALA A 124 -3.99 11.72 22.03
C ALA A 124 -3.67 12.77 23.12
N MET A 125 -2.42 13.23 23.21
CA MET A 125 -2.01 14.29 24.14
C MET A 125 -2.51 15.68 23.74
N TYR A 126 -2.96 15.87 22.49
CA TYR A 126 -3.55 17.12 22.00
C TYR A 126 -5.08 17.15 22.08
N LYS A 127 -5.73 16.05 22.47
CA LYS A 127 -7.16 16.02 22.74
C LYS A 127 -7.44 16.69 24.09
N LYS A 128 -8.30 17.71 24.11
CA LYS A 128 -8.82 18.28 25.37
C LYS A 128 -9.49 17.17 26.17
N LYS A 129 -9.06 17.02 27.43
CA LYS A 129 -9.71 16.15 28.42
C LYS A 129 -11.18 16.60 28.53
N GLU A 130 -12.13 15.70 28.30
CA GLU A 130 -13.54 16.02 28.54
C GLU A 130 -13.69 16.48 29.99
N PRO A 131 -14.46 17.56 30.26
CA PRO A 131 -14.70 18.00 31.62
C PRO A 131 -15.40 16.84 32.34
N LYS A 132 -14.77 16.32 33.40
CA LYS A 132 -15.45 15.43 34.35
C LYS A 132 -16.68 16.21 34.83
N LYS A 133 -17.88 15.73 34.49
CA LYS A 133 -19.09 16.14 35.20
C LYS A 133 -18.87 15.73 36.65
N GLU A 134 -18.52 16.70 37.49
CA GLU A 134 -18.63 16.57 38.93
C GLU A 134 -20.07 16.16 39.22
N GLU A 135 -20.24 14.94 39.70
CA GLU A 135 -21.48 14.50 40.30
C GLU A 135 -21.72 15.43 41.50
N ALA A 136 -22.60 16.41 41.30
CA ALA A 136 -23.09 17.27 42.36
C ALA A 136 -23.80 16.38 43.39
N LYS A 137 -23.24 16.40 44.60
CA LYS A 137 -23.67 15.69 45.79
C LYS A 137 -25.00 16.22 46.32
#